data_AF-A0A939I1Y5-F1
#
_entry.id   AF-A0A939I1Y5-F1
#
_cell.length_a   1.000
_cell.length_b   1.000
_cell.length_c   1.000
_cell.angle_alpha   90.00
_cell.angle_beta   90.00
_cell.angle_gamma   90.00
#
_symmetry.space_group_name_H-M   'P 1'
#
loop_
_entity.id
_entity.type
_entity.pdbx_description
1 polymer ?
#
loop_
_entity_poly.entity_id
_entity_poly.type
_entity_poly.pdbx_seq_one_letter_code
_entity_poly.pdbx_strand_id
1 'polypeptide(L)'
;MPSSSVPHPPSNEQTPNQDNPRPKVRLDLADAPDVSPFYGRTTELTTLKEWILQERCRLVAVLGMTGIGKTAIAVQLVKQMSDKFDYVIWRSLRNCPVLEAFLSNLLQFFSQDRETELSPDRGSRLSQVMEYLRFFGPSAGRSHRCLLVVVHV
;
A
#
# COMPACT_ATOMS: atom_id res chain seq x y z
N MET A 1 53.01 46.34 11.87
CA MET A 1 52.18 47.21 11.00
C MET A 1 52.74 47.09 9.59
N PRO A 2 51.97 46.92 8.49
CA PRO A 2 50.50 47.01 8.32
C PRO A 2 49.84 45.78 7.62
N SER A 3 48.50 45.80 7.67
CA SER A 3 47.46 45.34 6.72
C SER A 3 47.66 44.14 5.79
N SER A 4 46.80 43.14 5.95
CA SER A 4 46.14 42.48 4.81
C SER A 4 44.74 42.02 5.20
N SER A 5 43.75 42.68 4.61
CA SER A 5 42.33 42.39 4.68
C SER A 5 42.00 41.23 3.74
N VAL A 6 41.54 40.10 4.28
CA VAL A 6 41.03 38.97 3.50
C VAL A 6 39.53 39.20 3.24
N PRO A 7 39.04 39.09 1.99
CA PRO A 7 37.61 39.24 1.70
C PRO A 7 36.85 37.98 2.12
N HIS A 8 35.76 38.16 2.86
CA HIS A 8 34.77 37.12 3.11
C HIS A 8 34.00 36.83 1.80
N PRO A 9 33.76 35.56 1.43
CA PRO A 9 32.84 35.23 0.36
C PRO A 9 31.39 35.48 0.81
N PRO A 10 30.46 35.83 -0.10
CA PRO A 10 29.06 36.03 0.26
C PRO A 10 28.44 34.68 0.63
N SER A 11 27.86 34.60 1.82
CA SER A 11 26.98 33.51 2.24
C SER A 11 25.80 33.43 1.27
N ASN A 12 25.78 32.40 0.44
CA ASN A 12 24.59 31.99 -0.28
C ASN A 12 23.58 31.46 0.75
N GLU A 13 22.69 32.33 1.22
CA GLU A 13 21.44 31.95 1.85
C GLU A 13 20.58 31.26 0.79
N GLN A 14 20.81 29.96 0.60
CA GLN A 14 19.92 29.10 -0.15
C GLN A 14 18.72 28.79 0.75
N THR A 15 17.64 29.50 0.41
CA THR A 15 16.26 29.34 0.87
C THR A 15 15.83 27.86 0.92
N PRO A 16 14.92 27.49 1.84
CA PRO A 16 14.57 26.09 2.11
C PRO A 16 13.93 25.45 0.88
N ASN A 17 14.43 24.26 0.54
CA ASN A 17 13.88 23.40 -0.50
C ASN A 17 12.36 23.34 -0.42
N GLN A 18 11.72 23.71 -1.53
CA GLN A 18 10.33 23.43 -1.82
C GLN A 18 10.11 21.91 -1.72
N ASP A 19 9.54 21.48 -0.59
CA ASP A 19 9.01 20.14 -0.39
C ASP A 19 7.85 19.95 -1.37
N ASN A 20 8.13 19.39 -2.53
CA ASN A 20 7.10 18.95 -3.46
C ASN A 20 6.39 17.76 -2.78
N PRO A 21 5.12 17.85 -2.37
CA PRO A 21 4.47 16.77 -1.64
C PRO A 21 4.20 15.64 -2.62
N ARG A 22 5.12 14.68 -2.69
CA ARG A 22 4.87 13.40 -3.35
C ARG A 22 3.63 12.80 -2.69
N PRO A 23 2.64 12.29 -3.43
CA PRO A 23 1.51 11.60 -2.82
C PRO A 23 2.05 10.48 -1.94
N LYS A 24 1.81 10.59 -0.63
CA LYS A 24 2.36 9.66 0.37
C LYS A 24 1.57 8.36 0.28
N VAL A 25 2.19 7.32 -0.26
CA VAL A 25 1.65 5.95 -0.26
C VAL A 25 1.33 5.55 1.17
N ARG A 26 0.12 5.03 1.40
CA ARG A 26 -0.32 4.55 2.70
C ARG A 26 -0.15 3.05 2.78
N LEU A 27 0.68 2.63 3.73
CA LEU A 27 1.06 1.25 3.92
C LEU A 27 0.54 0.78 5.27
N ASP A 28 -0.24 -0.29 5.25
CA ASP A 28 -0.56 -1.07 6.44
C ASP A 28 -0.02 -2.48 6.24
N LEU A 29 1.21 -2.68 6.73
CA LEU A 29 1.98 -3.92 6.58
C LEU A 29 2.27 -4.58 7.94
N ALA A 30 1.53 -4.24 8.99
CA ALA A 30 1.82 -4.69 10.35
C ALA A 30 1.86 -6.23 10.48
N ASP A 31 1.01 -6.91 9.72
CA ASP A 31 0.91 -8.38 9.70
C ASP A 31 1.82 -9.04 8.63
N ALA A 32 2.57 -8.24 7.85
CA ALA A 32 3.43 -8.76 6.79
C ALA A 32 4.72 -9.31 7.39
N PRO A 33 5.09 -10.58 7.12
CA PRO A 33 6.37 -11.11 7.59
C PRO A 33 7.51 -10.42 6.84
N ASP A 34 8.62 -10.16 7.53
CA ASP A 34 9.84 -9.78 6.82
C ASP A 34 10.44 -11.01 6.15
N VAL A 35 10.39 -11.03 4.82
CA VAL A 35 11.07 -12.03 4.02
C VAL A 35 12.32 -11.41 3.42
N SER A 36 13.46 -11.81 3.97
CA SER A 36 14.79 -11.56 3.45
C SER A 36 15.69 -12.71 3.93
N PRO A 37 16.49 -13.34 3.04
CA PRO A 37 16.58 -13.15 1.60
C PRO A 37 15.49 -13.89 0.77
N PHE A 38 15.15 -13.36 -0.42
CA PHE A 38 14.22 -13.96 -1.39
C PHE A 38 14.99 -14.48 -2.61
N TYR A 39 14.74 -15.72 -3.03
CA TYR A 39 15.47 -16.39 -4.12
C TYR A 39 14.52 -17.00 -5.16
N GLY A 40 14.89 -16.87 -6.43
CA GLY A 40 14.15 -17.46 -7.55
C GLY A 40 12.74 -16.87 -7.72
N ARG A 41 11.85 -17.64 -8.35
CA ARG A 41 10.42 -17.29 -8.57
C ARG A 41 10.18 -15.99 -9.35
N THR A 42 11.17 -15.58 -10.15
CA THR A 42 11.12 -14.35 -10.94
C THR A 42 10.00 -14.39 -11.98
N THR A 43 9.78 -15.55 -12.61
CA THR A 43 8.73 -15.72 -13.62
C THR A 43 7.35 -15.46 -13.02
N GLU A 44 7.03 -16.11 -11.90
CA GLU A 44 5.75 -15.93 -11.21
C GLU A 44 5.59 -14.49 -10.73
N LEU A 45 6.66 -13.86 -10.24
CA LEU A 45 6.62 -12.47 -9.79
C LEU A 45 6.35 -11.51 -10.95
N THR A 46 6.99 -11.73 -12.11
CA THR A 46 6.76 -10.95 -13.33
C THR A 46 5.33 -11.11 -13.82
N THR A 47 4.81 -12.34 -13.91
CA THR A 47 3.42 -12.59 -14.30
C THR A 47 2.43 -11.90 -13.37
N LEU A 48 2.64 -11.97 -12.05
CA LEU A 48 1.78 -11.27 -11.08
C LEU A 48 1.79 -9.76 -11.29
N LYS A 49 2.96 -9.17 -11.58
CA LYS A 49 3.05 -7.74 -11.88
C LYS A 49 2.35 -7.37 -13.18
N GLU A 50 2.49 -8.16 -14.23
CA GLU A 50 1.83 -7.94 -15.51
C GLU A 50 0.31 -7.95 -15.35
N TRP A 51 -0.23 -9.00 -14.72
CA TRP A 51 -1.66 -9.11 -14.42
C TRP A 51 -2.19 -7.89 -13.65
N ILE A 52 -1.48 -7.46 -12.61
CA ILE A 52 -1.95 -6.39 -11.72
C ILE A 52 -1.75 -4.99 -12.33
N LEU A 53 -0.60 -4.73 -12.94
CA LEU A 53 -0.23 -3.39 -13.39
C LEU A 53 -0.64 -3.10 -14.83
N GLN A 54 -0.51 -4.08 -15.72
CA GLN A 54 -0.77 -3.91 -17.15
C GLN A 54 -2.18 -4.37 -17.53
N GLU A 55 -2.53 -5.60 -17.18
CA GLU A 55 -3.85 -6.17 -17.50
C GLU A 55 -4.97 -5.67 -16.55
N ARG A 56 -4.57 -5.00 -15.46
CA ARG A 56 -5.48 -4.41 -14.46
C ARG A 56 -6.43 -5.45 -13.84
N CYS A 57 -5.96 -6.67 -13.64
CA CYS A 57 -6.66 -7.69 -12.87
C CYS A 57 -6.96 -7.16 -11.46
N ARG A 58 -8.25 -7.10 -11.11
CA ARG A 58 -8.70 -6.59 -9.81
C ARG A 58 -8.64 -7.64 -8.69
N LEU A 59 -8.54 -8.91 -9.08
CA LEU A 59 -8.45 -10.04 -8.18
C LEU A 59 -7.47 -11.05 -8.77
N VAL A 60 -6.47 -11.43 -7.99
CA VAL A 60 -5.49 -12.44 -8.35
C VAL A 60 -5.34 -13.38 -7.16
N ALA A 61 -5.45 -14.68 -7.41
CA ALA A 61 -5.27 -15.71 -6.39
C ALA A 61 -3.92 -16.42 -6.60
N VAL A 62 -3.08 -16.46 -5.57
CA VAL A 62 -1.82 -17.22 -5.56
C VAL A 62 -2.06 -18.54 -4.85
N LEU A 63 -2.12 -19.64 -5.61
CA LEU A 63 -2.41 -20.99 -5.12
C LEU A 63 -1.17 -21.88 -5.18
N GLY A 64 -1.14 -22.94 -4.36
CA GLY A 64 -0.04 -23.89 -4.32
C GLY A 64 0.09 -24.61 -2.97
N MET A 65 0.97 -25.59 -2.92
CA MET A 65 1.21 -26.41 -1.72
C MET A 65 1.67 -25.59 -0.50
N THR A 66 1.50 -26.14 0.69
CA THR A 66 2.05 -25.57 1.93
C THR A 66 3.57 -25.46 1.83
N GLY A 67 4.15 -24.39 2.38
CA GLY A 67 5.61 -24.18 2.38
C GLY A 67 6.23 -23.77 1.04
N ILE A 68 5.48 -23.74 -0.08
CA ILE A 68 6.02 -23.38 -1.42
C ILE A 68 6.42 -21.90 -1.56
N GLY A 69 6.27 -21.08 -0.51
CA GLY A 69 6.66 -19.67 -0.54
C GLY A 69 5.61 -18.70 -1.11
N LYS A 70 4.32 -19.04 -1.08
CA LYS A 70 3.22 -18.13 -1.49
C LYS A 70 3.26 -16.78 -0.76
N THR A 71 3.49 -16.82 0.55
CA THR A 71 3.61 -15.60 1.36
C THR A 71 4.86 -14.81 0.97
N ALA A 72 5.97 -15.49 0.70
CA ALA A 72 7.22 -14.84 0.31
C ALA A 72 7.08 -14.09 -1.02
N ILE A 73 6.43 -14.69 -2.02
CA ILE A 73 6.19 -14.00 -3.30
C ILE A 73 5.23 -12.81 -3.14
N ALA A 74 4.21 -12.92 -2.29
CA ALA A 74 3.29 -11.83 -2.01
C ALA A 74 3.98 -10.64 -1.32
N VAL A 75 4.85 -10.89 -0.33
CA VAL A 75 5.64 -9.81 0.29
C VAL A 75 6.58 -9.18 -0.73
N GLN A 76 7.27 -10.00 -1.53
CA GLN A 76 8.19 -9.49 -2.54
C GLN A 76 7.48 -8.65 -3.61
N LEU A 77 6.26 -9.05 -3.99
CA LEU A 77 5.40 -8.30 -4.88
C LEU A 77 5.07 -6.92 -4.30
N VAL A 78 4.61 -6.86 -3.05
CA VAL A 78 4.32 -5.59 -2.36
C VAL A 78 5.55 -4.70 -2.28
N LYS A 79 6.72 -5.25 -1.89
CA LYS A 79 7.99 -4.52 -1.83
C LYS A 79 8.32 -3.85 -3.18
N GLN A 80 8.01 -4.51 -4.31
CA GLN A 80 8.39 -4.04 -5.65
C GLN A 80 7.36 -3.18 -6.37
N MET A 81 6.12 -3.07 -5.88
CA MET A 81 5.08 -2.29 -6.56
C MET A 81 4.29 -1.35 -5.66
N SER A 82 4.63 -1.25 -4.38
CA SER A 82 3.93 -0.36 -3.42
C SER A 82 3.86 1.09 -3.90
N ASP A 83 4.87 1.58 -4.62
CA ASP A 83 4.91 2.93 -5.21
C ASP A 83 3.89 3.17 -6.32
N LYS A 84 3.25 2.10 -6.84
CA LYS A 84 2.21 2.17 -7.88
C LYS A 84 0.80 2.29 -7.31
N PHE A 85 0.66 2.26 -5.99
CA PHE A 85 -0.62 2.28 -5.28
C PHE A 85 -0.64 3.43 -4.27
N ASP A 86 -1.82 4.00 -4.08
CA ASP A 86 -2.06 5.00 -3.04
C ASP A 86 -2.23 4.33 -1.67
N TYR A 87 -2.78 3.11 -1.67
CA TYR A 87 -3.05 2.31 -0.47
C TYR A 87 -2.55 0.88 -0.69
N VAL A 88 -1.77 0.37 0.24
CA VAL A 88 -1.40 -1.05 0.31
C VAL A 88 -1.75 -1.57 1.69
N ILE A 89 -2.59 -2.60 1.73
CA ILE A 89 -3.07 -3.21 2.96
C ILE A 89 -2.69 -4.68 2.92
N TRP A 90 -2.00 -5.13 3.96
CA TRP A 90 -1.70 -6.53 4.19
C TRP A 90 -2.52 -7.05 5.36
N ARG A 91 -3.18 -8.19 5.16
CA ARG A 91 -3.97 -8.85 6.21
C ARG A 91 -3.69 -10.34 6.26
N SER A 92 -3.45 -10.85 7.46
CA SER A 92 -3.42 -12.29 7.71
C SER A 92 -4.78 -12.80 8.14
N LEU A 93 -5.22 -13.91 7.54
CA LEU A 93 -6.44 -14.62 7.95
C LEU A 93 -6.21 -15.62 9.11
N ARG A 94 -4.99 -15.72 9.66
CA ARG A 94 -4.69 -16.68 10.75
C ARG A 94 -5.57 -16.49 11.97
N ASN A 95 -5.71 -15.23 12.37
CA ASN A 95 -6.47 -14.84 13.54
C ASN A 95 -7.73 -14.10 13.11
N CYS A 96 -8.34 -14.55 12.01
CA CYS A 96 -9.38 -13.82 11.29
C CYS A 96 -10.46 -13.39 12.29
N PRO A 97 -10.55 -12.08 12.60
CA PRO A 97 -11.64 -11.61 13.42
C PRO A 97 -12.93 -11.87 12.62
N VAL A 98 -14.08 -11.99 13.29
CA VAL A 98 -15.38 -12.15 12.62
C VAL A 98 -15.46 -11.15 11.46
N LEU A 99 -15.97 -11.56 10.29
CA LEU A 99 -15.97 -10.75 9.05
C LEU A 99 -16.34 -9.27 9.30
N GLU A 100 -17.28 -9.01 10.20
CA GLU A 100 -17.64 -7.67 10.67
C GLU A 100 -16.47 -6.81 11.16
N ALA A 101 -15.62 -7.38 12.00
CA ALA A 101 -14.45 -6.70 12.53
C ALA A 101 -13.39 -6.52 11.44
N PHE A 102 -13.22 -7.48 10.53
CA PHE A 102 -12.35 -7.30 9.36
C PHE A 102 -12.80 -6.12 8.49
N LEU A 103 -14.09 -6.06 8.15
CA LEU A 103 -14.68 -4.97 7.36
C LEU A 103 -14.54 -3.62 8.09
N SER A 104 -14.79 -3.59 9.39
CA SER A 104 -14.66 -2.37 10.20
C SER A 104 -13.22 -1.85 10.23
N ASN A 105 -12.23 -2.75 10.37
CA ASN A 105 -10.81 -2.39 10.31
C ASN A 105 -10.41 -1.82 8.94
N LEU A 106 -10.94 -2.37 7.84
CA LEU A 106 -10.70 -1.81 6.50
C LEU A 106 -11.32 -0.43 6.36
N LEU A 107 -12.57 -0.24 6.80
CA LEU A 107 -13.27 1.05 6.74
C LEU A 107 -12.53 2.13 7.53
N GLN A 108 -12.08 1.82 8.75
CA GLN A 108 -11.31 2.75 9.57
C GLN A 108 -9.98 3.15 8.92
N PHE A 109 -9.29 2.19 8.29
CA PHE A 109 -8.05 2.48 7.56
C PHE A 109 -8.28 3.42 6.38
N PHE A 110 -9.35 3.19 5.59
CA PHE A 110 -9.68 4.05 4.45
C PHE A 110 -10.15 5.45 4.89
N SER A 111 -10.86 5.55 6.01
CA SER A 111 -11.42 6.81 6.51
C SER A 111 -10.44 7.70 7.27
N GLN A 112 -9.24 7.20 7.61
CA GLN A 112 -8.19 7.95 8.30
C GLN A 112 -8.63 8.47 9.68
N ASP A 113 -9.28 7.60 10.46
CA ASP A 113 -9.82 7.95 11.78
C ASP A 113 -10.84 9.10 11.77
N ARG A 114 -11.38 9.45 10.59
CA ARG A 114 -12.60 10.26 10.51
C ARG A 114 -13.76 9.40 10.93
N GLU A 115 -14.66 10.00 11.70
CA GLU A 115 -15.88 9.37 12.17
C GLU A 115 -16.65 8.80 10.97
N THR A 116 -16.60 7.48 10.84
CA THR A 116 -17.29 6.75 9.78
C THR A 116 -18.47 6.08 10.44
N GLU A 117 -19.68 6.42 10.02
CA GLU A 117 -20.87 5.73 10.51
C GLU A 117 -20.84 4.28 10.00
N LEU A 118 -20.33 3.39 10.87
CA LEU A 118 -20.31 1.97 10.60
C LEU A 118 -21.76 1.46 10.60
N SER A 119 -22.23 1.01 9.43
CA SER A 119 -23.56 0.40 9.35
C SER A 119 -23.64 -0.83 10.25
N PRO A 120 -24.74 -1.09 10.95
CA PRO A 120 -24.89 -2.30 11.76
C PRO A 120 -25.00 -3.58 10.91
N ASP A 121 -25.34 -3.46 9.63
CA ASP A 121 -25.52 -4.60 8.72
C ASP A 121 -24.23 -4.97 7.96
N ARG A 122 -24.00 -6.28 7.84
CA ARG A 122 -22.86 -6.87 7.15
C ARG A 122 -22.80 -6.51 5.67
N GLY A 123 -23.93 -6.63 4.98
CA GLY A 123 -24.02 -6.37 3.53
C GLY A 123 -23.73 -4.91 3.23
N SER A 124 -24.18 -4.03 4.12
CA SER A 124 -23.97 -2.59 4.07
C SER A 124 -22.52 -2.23 4.33
N ARG A 125 -21.85 -2.80 5.34
CA ARG A 125 -20.40 -2.62 5.54
C ARG A 125 -19.58 -3.12 4.36
N LEU A 126 -19.92 -4.29 3.83
CA LEU A 126 -19.25 -4.82 2.64
C LEU A 126 -19.43 -3.87 1.46
N SER A 127 -20.64 -3.34 1.26
CA SER A 127 -20.91 -2.35 0.22
C SER A 127 -20.08 -1.08 0.41
N GLN A 128 -19.95 -0.57 1.63
CA GLN A 128 -19.08 0.57 1.95
C GLN A 128 -17.61 0.27 1.63
N VAL A 129 -17.08 -0.90 2.02
CA VAL A 129 -15.69 -1.28 1.67
C VAL A 129 -15.52 -1.37 0.16
N MET A 130 -16.46 -2.00 -0.53
CA MET A 130 -16.44 -2.12 -1.99
C MET A 130 -16.55 -0.74 -2.65
N GLU A 131 -17.28 0.19 -2.06
CA GLU A 131 -17.35 1.58 -2.50
C GLU A 131 -16.02 2.29 -2.29
N TYR A 132 -15.36 2.17 -1.13
CA TYR A 132 -14.00 2.68 -0.95
C TYR A 132 -13.01 2.09 -1.96
N LEU A 133 -13.15 0.81 -2.32
CA LEU A 133 -12.33 0.15 -3.33
C LEU A 133 -12.69 0.54 -4.78
N ARG A 134 -13.93 1.01 -5.05
CA ARG A 134 -14.47 1.33 -6.39
C ARG A 134 -14.55 2.83 -6.70
N PHE A 135 -14.94 3.65 -5.75
CA PHE A 135 -15.22 5.09 -5.87
C PHE A 135 -13.95 5.94 -5.96
N PHE A 136 -12.79 5.31 -5.82
CA PHE A 136 -11.55 5.79 -6.43
C PHE A 136 -11.49 5.58 -7.95
N GLY A 137 -12.65 5.47 -8.60
CA GLY A 137 -12.89 5.51 -10.04
C GLY A 137 -13.70 6.75 -10.45
N PRO A 138 -13.91 6.97 -11.76
CA PRO A 138 -13.70 8.21 -12.52
C PRO A 138 -14.59 9.44 -12.24
N SER A 139 -15.39 9.45 -11.16
CA SER A 139 -16.35 10.54 -10.90
C SER A 139 -15.82 11.65 -9.99
N ALA A 140 -14.64 11.48 -9.39
CA ALA A 140 -13.85 12.54 -8.78
C ALA A 140 -12.44 12.48 -9.36
N GLY A 141 -11.87 13.60 -9.79
CA GLY A 141 -10.63 13.70 -10.59
C GLY A 141 -9.32 13.17 -9.98
N ARG A 142 -9.37 12.23 -9.03
CA ARG A 142 -8.25 11.42 -8.55
C ARG A 142 -8.65 9.94 -8.50
N SER A 143 -8.13 9.16 -9.44
CA SER A 143 -8.18 7.70 -9.36
C SER A 143 -7.13 7.22 -8.35
N HIS A 144 -7.54 6.79 -7.17
CA HIS A 144 -6.62 6.15 -6.23
C HIS A 144 -6.58 4.63 -6.46
N ARG A 145 -5.37 4.07 -6.45
CA ARG A 145 -5.14 2.65 -6.65
C ARG A 145 -4.94 1.97 -5.29
N CYS A 146 -5.79 1.02 -4.97
CA CYS A 146 -5.69 0.22 -3.75
C CYS A 146 -5.19 -1.20 -4.07
N LEU A 147 -4.26 -1.70 -3.26
CA LEU A 147 -3.82 -3.09 -3.25
C LEU A 147 -4.13 -3.70 -1.89
N LEU A 148 -5.04 -4.68 -1.86
CA LEU A 148 -5.33 -5.47 -0.66
C LEU A 148 -4.75 -6.87 -0.84
N VAL A 149 -3.80 -7.23 0.02
CA VAL A 149 -3.19 -8.56 0.05
C VAL A 149 -3.73 -9.31 1.26
N VAL A 150 -4.47 -10.38 0.99
CA VAL A 150 -5.04 -11.26 2.02
C VAL A 150 -4.33 -12.61 1.94
N VAL A 151 -3.65 -12.99 3.03
CA VAL A 151 -2.90 -14.25 3.09
C VAL A 151 -3.54 -15.23 4.08
N HIS A 152 -3.76 -16.46 3.60
CA HIS A 152 -4.03 -17.64 4.43
C HIS A 152 -2.73 -18.46 4.48
N VAL A 153 -2.36 -18.99 5.66
CA VAL A 153 -1.19 -19.89 5.79
C VAL A 153 -1.60 -21.34 5.62
#